data_AF-A0A0T0MC29-F1
#
_entry.id   AF-A0A0T0MC29-F1
#
_cell.length_a   1.000
_cell.length_b   1.000
_cell.length_c   1.000
_cell.angle_alpha   90.00
_cell.angle_beta   90.00
_cell.angle_gamma   90.00
#
_symmetry.space_group_name_H-M   'P 1'
#
loop_
_entity.id
_entity.type
_entity.pdbx_description
1 polymer ?
#
loop_
_entity_poly.entity_id
_entity_poly.type
_entity_poly.pdbx_seq_one_letter_code
_entity_poly.pdbx_strand_id
1 'polypeptide(L)'
;MFSILFLSHFVISAQQKPVQIAFLADVHFQDLYGEFSDSDFKGIENPGTGKKTILRTMDSQLHSTRIFNENHFAFLAALDDIAKRKIKIIALPGDFTDDGQAYNLRGLKKILDGYQEKYGMRFFITTGNHDPVGPFLKQGGKSDFMDENGGELSIVSDENLIKNKNSKSIVTKDIAMSGYLEILNSMNDFGFAPSGKDIFWQTPFSKVLYEQFSFKNALKDSEYQNRMYEVSSDFSVPDLSYMVEPTDGIWLMAIDGNTYIPKNIEGNPDDENNYSGASIGYNNVLSNKKHLFSWVEKMVNEAKKHNKTLIAFTHYPILDFNDDANSEIKQLLGNEKWQIDRVPNDEVAELFAKAGLKLHFAGHMHINDTGVKKFENGKMLVNIQVPSLAAYIPGYKILTVKSEDECEVETVSVKNVPRFDELFPLYEKESENLKAKNSKEIWNKEILKTKNYRDFTLFHLKELVRLRFVPSDWPKDFIEKASKLSGKDLLKLSLGNSKDLSKFNIKCFEKWKFEDALLNLYQFQSADELAKKDIPKKRLSQYRILEENFKILETDDEFLNQLKLFFAILEKLSTGDVADHFKIDFKRGEIVKLK
;
A
#
# COMPACT_ATOMS: atom_id res chain seq x y z
N MET A 1 -60.60 -25.50 32.47
CA MET A 1 -59.14 -25.64 32.32
C MET A 1 -58.81 -25.31 30.87
N PHE A 2 -58.45 -24.05 30.59
CA PHE A 2 -58.01 -23.64 29.25
C PHE A 2 -56.48 -23.76 29.21
N SER A 3 -55.94 -24.64 28.37
CA SER A 3 -54.51 -24.76 28.14
C SER A 3 -54.12 -23.83 26.98
N ILE A 4 -53.35 -22.81 27.30
CA ILE A 4 -52.71 -21.90 26.34
C ILE A 4 -51.46 -22.61 25.82
N LEU A 5 -51.43 -22.95 24.53
CA LEU A 5 -50.23 -23.40 23.84
C LEU A 5 -49.37 -22.18 23.51
N PHE A 6 -48.24 -22.02 24.21
CA PHE A 6 -47.16 -21.14 23.79
C PHE A 6 -46.41 -21.80 22.62
N LEU A 7 -46.65 -21.32 21.39
CA LEU A 7 -45.75 -21.59 20.27
C LEU A 7 -44.52 -20.67 20.40
N SER A 8 -43.44 -21.22 20.94
CA SER A 8 -42.12 -20.63 20.82
C SER A 8 -41.71 -20.62 19.35
N HIS A 9 -41.67 -19.42 18.75
CA HIS A 9 -41.02 -19.22 17.47
C HIS A 9 -39.50 -19.35 17.68
N PHE A 10 -38.98 -20.56 17.51
CA PHE A 10 -37.56 -20.74 17.25
C PHE A 10 -37.28 -20.13 15.88
N VAL A 11 -36.77 -18.89 15.88
CA VAL A 11 -36.07 -18.34 14.72
C VAL A 11 -34.81 -19.19 14.58
N ILE A 12 -34.89 -20.22 13.74
CA ILE A 12 -33.72 -20.90 13.23
C ILE A 12 -32.98 -19.84 12.42
N SER A 13 -31.99 -19.19 13.02
CA SER A 13 -31.04 -18.35 12.30
C SER A 13 -30.35 -19.25 11.29
N ALA A 14 -30.82 -19.20 10.05
CA ALA A 14 -30.11 -19.81 8.94
C ALA A 14 -28.71 -19.20 8.97
N GLN A 15 -27.70 -20.01 9.27
CA GLN A 15 -26.31 -19.58 9.38
C GLN A 15 -25.93 -18.96 8.03
N GLN A 16 -25.99 -17.62 7.94
CA GLN A 16 -25.61 -16.89 6.75
C GLN A 16 -24.17 -17.30 6.43
N LYS A 17 -23.91 -17.66 5.17
CA LYS A 17 -22.55 -17.99 4.75
C LYS A 17 -21.67 -16.76 5.01
N PRO A 18 -20.48 -16.92 5.61
CA PRO A 18 -19.61 -15.80 5.88
C PRO A 18 -19.25 -15.11 4.57
N VAL A 19 -19.30 -13.77 4.57
CA VAL A 19 -18.93 -12.97 3.40
C VAL A 19 -17.42 -12.79 3.39
N GLN A 20 -16.80 -13.04 2.22
CA GLN A 20 -15.38 -12.83 2.02
C GLN A 20 -15.13 -11.64 1.11
N ILE A 21 -14.17 -10.80 1.48
CA ILE A 21 -13.73 -9.62 0.74
C ILE A 21 -12.21 -9.72 0.56
N ALA A 22 -11.72 -9.56 -0.67
CA ALA A 22 -10.28 -9.46 -0.94
C ALA A 22 -9.87 -7.98 -1.03
N PHE A 23 -8.71 -7.64 -0.47
CA PHE A 23 -8.13 -6.30 -0.54
C PHE A 23 -6.79 -6.34 -1.28
N LEU A 24 -6.68 -5.52 -2.32
CA LEU A 24 -5.49 -5.36 -3.18
C LEU A 24 -5.10 -3.88 -3.19
N ALA A 25 -4.11 -3.48 -2.40
CA ALA A 25 -3.64 -2.11 -2.36
C ALA A 25 -2.38 -1.92 -3.20
N ASP A 26 -2.14 -0.69 -3.65
CA ASP A 26 -0.87 -0.28 -4.29
C ASP A 26 -0.50 -1.22 -5.44
N VAL A 27 -1.46 -1.51 -6.32
CA VAL A 27 -1.24 -2.36 -7.49
C VAL A 27 -0.24 -1.70 -8.43
N HIS A 28 -0.28 -0.37 -8.52
CA HIS A 28 0.59 0.45 -9.36
C HIS A 28 0.58 0.04 -10.83
N PHE A 29 -0.58 -0.42 -11.32
CA PHE A 29 -0.68 -1.09 -12.61
C PHE A 29 -0.12 -0.23 -13.75
N GLN A 30 0.83 -0.80 -14.48
CA GLN A 30 1.32 -0.29 -15.75
C GLN A 30 0.89 -1.25 -16.88
N ASP A 31 0.23 -0.72 -17.91
CA ASP A 31 -0.16 -1.53 -19.06
C ASP A 31 1.02 -1.75 -20.00
N LEU A 32 1.79 -2.81 -19.73
CA LEU A 32 2.92 -3.24 -20.54
C LEU A 32 2.58 -3.45 -22.02
N TYR A 33 1.32 -3.72 -22.35
CA TYR A 33 0.86 -4.03 -23.70
C TYR A 33 -0.23 -3.05 -24.17
N GLY A 34 -0.34 -1.91 -23.51
CA GLY A 34 -1.30 -0.86 -23.83
C GLY A 34 -0.95 -0.14 -25.14
N GLU A 35 -1.90 0.63 -25.62
CA GLU A 35 -1.73 1.49 -26.80
C GLU A 35 -2.06 2.94 -26.43
N PHE A 36 -1.24 3.85 -26.94
CA PHE A 36 -1.52 5.28 -26.91
C PHE A 36 -2.53 5.62 -28.02
N SER A 37 -3.51 6.46 -27.71
CA SER A 37 -4.61 6.84 -28.59
C SER A 37 -4.21 7.86 -29.64
N ASP A 38 -3.11 8.60 -29.41
CA ASP A 38 -2.62 9.68 -30.25
C ASP A 38 -1.15 9.50 -30.67
N SER A 39 -0.60 8.29 -30.53
CA SER A 39 0.78 7.97 -30.93
C SER A 39 0.89 6.56 -31.50
N ASP A 40 1.69 6.41 -32.57
CA ASP A 40 1.98 5.12 -33.19
C ASP A 40 3.00 4.27 -32.40
N PHE A 41 3.58 4.82 -31.33
CA PHE A 41 4.53 4.09 -30.50
C PHE A 41 3.82 2.99 -29.70
N LYS A 42 4.19 1.74 -29.96
CA LYS A 42 3.61 0.55 -29.30
C LYS A 42 4.52 -0.10 -28.26
N GLY A 43 5.62 0.57 -27.89
CA GLY A 43 6.69 -0.04 -27.10
C GLY A 43 7.76 -0.72 -27.95
N ILE A 44 8.70 -1.38 -27.26
CA ILE A 44 9.84 -2.06 -27.87
C ILE A 44 9.58 -3.56 -28.01
N GLU A 45 10.22 -4.21 -28.97
CA GLU A 45 10.03 -5.65 -29.16
C GLU A 45 10.75 -6.45 -28.08
N ASN A 46 10.00 -7.25 -27.33
CA ASN A 46 10.56 -8.24 -26.43
C ASN A 46 11.13 -9.41 -27.24
N PRO A 47 12.46 -9.62 -27.25
CA PRO A 47 13.06 -10.67 -28.07
C PRO A 47 12.67 -12.08 -27.61
N GLY A 48 12.22 -12.24 -26.35
CA GLY A 48 11.75 -13.51 -25.82
C GLY A 48 10.34 -13.90 -26.29
N THR A 49 9.47 -12.93 -26.61
CA THR A 49 8.05 -13.20 -26.93
C THR A 49 7.57 -12.63 -28.26
N GLY A 50 8.34 -11.74 -28.88
CA GLY A 50 7.96 -10.98 -30.09
C GLY A 50 6.90 -9.90 -29.86
N LYS A 51 6.42 -9.72 -28.62
CA LYS A 51 5.41 -8.69 -28.30
C LYS A 51 6.05 -7.31 -28.20
N LYS A 52 5.33 -6.28 -28.59
CA LYS A 52 5.71 -4.89 -28.27
C LYS A 52 5.35 -4.61 -26.81
N THR A 53 6.26 -3.97 -26.09
CA THR A 53 6.17 -3.77 -24.64
C THR A 53 6.57 -2.36 -24.24
N ILE A 54 5.71 -1.70 -23.47
CA ILE A 54 5.97 -0.38 -22.86
C ILE A 54 6.41 -0.63 -21.40
N LEU A 55 7.72 -0.59 -21.16
CA LEU A 55 8.31 -0.86 -19.84
C LEU A 55 9.25 0.24 -19.38
N ARG A 56 9.43 0.32 -18.05
CA ARG A 56 10.46 1.13 -17.39
C ARG A 56 11.78 0.35 -17.33
N THR A 57 12.90 1.05 -17.24
CA THR A 57 14.23 0.43 -17.09
C THR A 57 14.35 -0.30 -15.74
N MET A 58 15.13 -1.38 -15.68
CA MET A 58 15.47 -2.07 -14.44
C MET A 58 16.16 -1.12 -13.46
N ASP A 59 17.03 -0.24 -13.95
CA ASP A 59 17.65 0.79 -13.10
C ASP A 59 16.61 1.64 -12.36
N SER A 60 15.57 2.10 -13.07
CA SER A 60 14.47 2.84 -12.45
C SER A 60 13.73 2.01 -11.40
N GLN A 61 13.46 0.74 -11.69
CA GLN A 61 12.79 -0.15 -10.73
C GLN A 61 13.59 -0.28 -9.43
N LEU A 62 14.91 -0.44 -9.51
CA LEU A 62 15.77 -0.66 -8.33
C LEU A 62 16.00 0.58 -7.48
N HIS A 63 15.72 1.77 -8.01
CA HIS A 63 15.72 3.04 -7.27
C HIS A 63 14.32 3.44 -6.77
N SER A 64 13.30 2.67 -7.11
CA SER A 64 11.92 2.91 -6.70
C SER A 64 11.50 2.02 -5.52
N THR A 65 10.64 2.54 -4.65
CA THR A 65 9.99 1.77 -3.56
C THR A 65 8.94 0.79 -4.08
N ARG A 66 8.71 0.77 -5.39
CA ARG A 66 7.81 -0.15 -6.09
C ARG A 66 8.45 -0.62 -7.39
N ILE A 67 8.18 -1.87 -7.73
CA ILE A 67 8.38 -2.43 -9.06
C ILE A 67 7.35 -1.84 -10.02
N PHE A 68 7.77 -1.45 -11.21
CA PHE A 68 6.92 -0.78 -12.21
C PHE A 68 6.33 -1.72 -13.25
N ASN A 69 7.02 -2.83 -13.54
CA ASN A 69 6.71 -3.67 -14.68
C ASN A 69 6.08 -5.02 -14.28
N GLU A 70 6.71 -5.78 -13.38
CA GLU A 70 6.28 -7.15 -13.08
C GLU A 70 4.95 -7.22 -12.31
N ASN A 71 4.55 -6.11 -11.66
CA ASN A 71 3.26 -5.96 -11.02
C ASN A 71 2.08 -6.14 -11.99
N HIS A 72 2.27 -5.91 -13.30
CA HIS A 72 1.30 -6.30 -14.34
C HIS A 72 0.94 -7.80 -14.23
N PHE A 73 1.95 -8.66 -14.14
CA PHE A 73 1.75 -10.11 -14.04
C PHE A 73 1.28 -10.52 -12.64
N ALA A 74 1.81 -9.86 -11.60
CA ALA A 74 1.44 -10.15 -10.22
C ALA A 74 -0.05 -9.85 -9.96
N PHE A 75 -0.58 -8.78 -10.55
CA PHE A 75 -1.99 -8.41 -10.44
C PHE A 75 -2.91 -9.47 -11.06
N LEU A 76 -2.60 -9.92 -12.28
CA LEU A 76 -3.34 -11.01 -12.92
C LEU A 76 -3.28 -12.31 -12.11
N ALA A 77 -2.11 -12.65 -11.57
CA ALA A 77 -1.93 -13.84 -10.73
C ALA A 77 -2.76 -13.77 -9.43
N ALA A 78 -2.82 -12.59 -8.79
CA ALA A 78 -3.63 -12.37 -7.60
C ALA A 78 -5.14 -12.47 -7.91
N LEU A 79 -5.61 -11.84 -8.98
CA LEU A 79 -7.01 -11.94 -9.41
C LEU A 79 -7.41 -13.37 -9.77
N ASP A 80 -6.52 -14.13 -10.42
CA ASP A 80 -6.73 -15.56 -10.69
C ASP A 80 -6.82 -16.40 -9.41
N ASP A 81 -6.01 -16.11 -8.39
CA ASP A 81 -6.11 -16.80 -7.09
C ASP A 81 -7.42 -16.48 -6.37
N ILE A 82 -7.79 -15.19 -6.33
CA ILE A 82 -9.07 -14.72 -5.77
C ILE A 82 -10.26 -15.38 -6.50
N ALA A 83 -10.19 -15.51 -7.83
CA ALA A 83 -11.20 -16.19 -8.64
C ALA A 83 -11.31 -17.68 -8.28
N LYS A 84 -10.18 -18.38 -8.12
CA LYS A 84 -10.15 -19.79 -7.69
C LYS A 84 -10.75 -19.97 -6.29
N ARG A 85 -10.52 -19.01 -5.39
CA ARG A 85 -11.14 -18.96 -4.05
C ARG A 85 -12.63 -18.60 -4.07
N LYS A 86 -13.17 -18.20 -5.24
CA LYS A 86 -14.57 -17.82 -5.46
C LYS A 86 -15.00 -16.57 -4.68
N ILE A 87 -14.06 -15.72 -4.29
CA ILE A 87 -14.34 -14.43 -3.66
C ILE A 87 -14.91 -13.48 -4.72
N LYS A 88 -15.98 -12.76 -4.38
CA LYS A 88 -16.74 -11.91 -5.33
C LYS A 88 -16.63 -10.42 -5.06
N ILE A 89 -16.27 -10.02 -3.84
CA ILE A 89 -16.13 -8.61 -3.46
C ILE A 89 -14.63 -8.33 -3.34
N ILE A 90 -14.15 -7.36 -4.10
CA ILE A 90 -12.74 -6.98 -4.13
C ILE A 90 -12.66 -5.47 -3.92
N ALA A 91 -11.87 -5.05 -2.94
CA ALA A 91 -11.60 -3.65 -2.64
C ALA A 91 -10.16 -3.27 -2.99
N LEU A 92 -9.96 -2.10 -3.59
CA LEU A 92 -8.64 -1.56 -3.95
C LEU A 92 -8.38 -0.25 -3.18
N PRO A 93 -7.64 -0.29 -2.06
CA PRO A 93 -7.27 0.88 -1.26
C PRO A 93 -6.24 1.82 -1.93
N GLY A 94 -6.59 2.40 -3.07
CA GLY A 94 -5.78 3.38 -3.78
C GLY A 94 -4.53 2.82 -4.48
N ASP A 95 -3.90 3.70 -5.25
CA ASP A 95 -2.72 3.46 -6.08
C ASP A 95 -2.89 2.23 -6.97
N PHE A 96 -4.03 2.16 -7.65
CA PHE A 96 -4.35 1.07 -8.56
C PHE A 96 -3.67 1.22 -9.93
N THR A 97 -3.19 2.42 -10.29
CA THR A 97 -2.38 2.70 -11.50
C THR A 97 -1.07 3.44 -11.21
N ASP A 98 -0.16 3.49 -12.19
CA ASP A 98 0.94 4.46 -12.21
C ASP A 98 0.47 5.83 -12.75
N ASP A 99 0.35 6.82 -11.86
CA ASP A 99 0.01 8.24 -12.10
C ASP A 99 -1.32 8.50 -12.85
N GLY A 100 -2.26 7.56 -12.80
CA GLY A 100 -3.56 7.69 -13.46
C GLY A 100 -3.48 7.83 -14.99
N GLN A 101 -2.35 7.49 -15.61
CA GLN A 101 -2.15 7.73 -17.03
C GLN A 101 -3.24 7.02 -17.86
N ALA A 102 -3.74 7.68 -18.91
CA ALA A 102 -4.95 7.24 -19.59
C ALA A 102 -4.83 5.83 -20.20
N TYR A 103 -3.64 5.45 -20.71
CA TYR A 103 -3.42 4.09 -21.20
C TYR A 103 -3.44 3.04 -20.08
N ASN A 104 -2.89 3.36 -18.89
CA ASN A 104 -2.96 2.50 -17.70
C ASN A 104 -4.40 2.31 -17.24
N LEU A 105 -5.20 3.38 -17.20
CA LEU A 105 -6.62 3.31 -16.83
C LEU A 105 -7.43 2.43 -17.79
N ARG A 106 -7.22 2.58 -19.11
CA ARG A 106 -7.89 1.73 -20.11
C ARG A 106 -7.50 0.25 -19.95
N GLY A 107 -6.21 -0.02 -19.76
CA GLY A 107 -5.69 -1.38 -19.53
C GLY A 107 -6.27 -2.01 -18.27
N LEU A 108 -6.26 -1.27 -17.16
CA LEU A 108 -6.82 -1.72 -15.89
C LEU A 108 -8.33 -1.99 -16.01
N LYS A 109 -9.10 -1.04 -16.56
CA LYS A 109 -10.54 -1.21 -16.78
C LYS A 109 -10.85 -2.49 -17.57
N LYS A 110 -10.12 -2.73 -18.66
CA LYS A 110 -10.27 -3.94 -19.48
C LYS A 110 -10.03 -5.21 -18.67
N ILE A 111 -9.02 -5.22 -17.79
CA ILE A 111 -8.76 -6.35 -16.89
C ILE A 111 -9.95 -6.53 -15.94
N LEU A 112 -10.32 -5.48 -15.20
CA LEU A 112 -11.39 -5.55 -14.21
C LEU A 112 -12.70 -6.02 -14.84
N ASP A 113 -13.14 -5.39 -15.94
CA ASP A 113 -14.35 -5.76 -16.69
C ASP A 113 -14.32 -7.25 -17.09
N GLY A 114 -13.17 -7.75 -17.58
CA GLY A 114 -13.01 -9.16 -17.92
C GLY A 114 -13.19 -10.11 -16.72
N TYR A 115 -12.71 -9.74 -15.52
CA TYR A 115 -12.94 -10.52 -14.30
C TYR A 115 -14.37 -10.39 -13.77
N GLN A 116 -15.04 -9.24 -13.97
CA GLN A 116 -16.47 -9.08 -13.67
C GLN A 116 -17.31 -10.02 -14.55
N GLU A 117 -17.08 -10.02 -15.86
CA GLU A 117 -17.82 -10.84 -16.81
C GLU A 117 -17.58 -12.34 -16.57
N LYS A 118 -16.32 -12.75 -16.43
CA LYS A 118 -15.94 -14.16 -16.36
C LYS A 118 -16.24 -14.79 -15.00
N TYR A 119 -16.05 -14.05 -13.92
CA TYR A 119 -16.12 -14.59 -12.56
C TYR A 119 -17.19 -13.93 -11.69
N GLY A 120 -17.94 -12.95 -12.18
CA GLY A 120 -18.95 -12.25 -11.38
C GLY A 120 -18.34 -11.47 -10.20
N MET A 121 -17.08 -11.05 -10.34
CA MET A 121 -16.42 -10.18 -9.37
C MET A 121 -17.05 -8.78 -9.39
N ARG A 122 -16.95 -8.09 -8.26
CA ARG A 122 -17.35 -6.70 -8.08
C ARG A 122 -16.18 -5.96 -7.43
N PHE A 123 -15.74 -4.88 -8.07
CA PHE A 123 -14.60 -4.08 -7.63
C PHE A 123 -15.08 -2.78 -6.99
N PHE A 124 -14.46 -2.41 -5.87
CA PHE A 124 -14.72 -1.19 -5.12
C PHE A 124 -13.40 -0.48 -4.87
N ILE A 125 -13.17 0.63 -5.56
CA ILE A 125 -11.89 1.35 -5.49
C ILE A 125 -12.04 2.65 -4.70
N THR A 126 -10.93 3.14 -4.17
CA THR A 126 -10.77 4.53 -3.73
C THR A 126 -9.48 5.08 -4.34
N THR A 127 -9.26 6.39 -4.27
CA THR A 127 -8.06 7.04 -4.82
C THR A 127 -6.87 7.00 -3.87
N GLY A 128 -5.68 6.74 -4.42
CA GLY A 128 -4.38 7.02 -3.78
C GLY A 128 -3.64 8.19 -4.46
N ASN A 129 -2.45 8.54 -3.99
CA ASN A 129 -1.71 9.70 -4.49
C ASN A 129 -1.08 9.50 -5.88
N HIS A 130 -1.10 8.28 -6.41
CA HIS A 130 -0.70 7.93 -7.79
C HIS A 130 -1.90 7.63 -8.69
N ASP A 131 -3.15 7.74 -8.22
CA ASP A 131 -4.31 7.65 -9.11
C ASP A 131 -4.59 9.03 -9.72
N PRO A 132 -5.19 10.01 -9.01
CA PRO A 132 -4.94 11.40 -9.35
C PRO A 132 -3.63 11.86 -8.67
N VAL A 133 -2.70 12.42 -9.43
CA VAL A 133 -1.49 13.05 -8.86
C VAL A 133 -1.74 14.47 -8.35
N GLY A 134 -2.87 15.04 -8.76
CA GLY A 134 -3.34 16.40 -8.50
C GLY A 134 -4.87 16.46 -8.65
N PRO A 135 -5.52 17.56 -8.25
CA PRO A 135 -6.97 17.65 -8.37
C PRO A 135 -7.45 17.67 -9.84
N PHE A 136 -6.61 18.20 -10.73
CA PHE A 136 -6.87 18.36 -12.15
C PHE A 136 -5.80 17.68 -13.00
N LEU A 137 -6.13 17.40 -14.27
CA LEU A 137 -5.21 16.81 -15.23
C LEU A 137 -3.95 17.67 -15.36
N LYS A 138 -2.78 17.01 -15.29
CA LYS A 138 -1.50 17.68 -15.34
C LYS A 138 -0.63 17.15 -16.46
N GLN A 139 -0.14 18.07 -17.29
CA GLN A 139 0.87 17.76 -18.29
C GLN A 139 2.14 17.22 -17.61
N GLY A 140 2.70 16.15 -18.16
CA GLY A 140 3.75 15.40 -17.49
C GLY A 140 4.40 14.34 -18.38
N GLY A 141 5.11 13.42 -17.76
CA GLY A 141 5.82 12.36 -18.46
C GLY A 141 6.87 11.71 -17.58
N LYS A 142 7.53 10.68 -18.13
CA LYS A 142 8.64 9.96 -17.50
C LYS A 142 9.81 9.85 -18.47
N SER A 143 11.02 9.88 -17.94
CA SER A 143 12.26 9.88 -18.75
C SER A 143 12.92 8.51 -18.88
N ASP A 144 12.36 7.50 -18.23
CA ASP A 144 12.98 6.22 -17.89
C ASP A 144 12.13 5.03 -18.38
N PHE A 145 11.39 5.22 -19.47
CA PHE A 145 10.96 4.10 -20.30
C PHE A 145 12.16 3.51 -21.05
N MET A 146 12.01 2.33 -21.65
CA MET A 146 13.10 1.69 -22.40
C MET A 146 12.98 1.92 -23.91
N ASP A 147 14.09 2.28 -24.55
CA ASP A 147 14.22 2.33 -26.01
C ASP A 147 14.66 0.98 -26.62
N GLU A 148 14.65 0.87 -27.94
CA GLU A 148 15.02 -0.34 -28.67
C GLU A 148 16.48 -0.78 -28.45
N ASN A 149 17.34 0.04 -27.87
CA ASN A 149 18.74 -0.28 -27.58
C ASN A 149 18.98 -0.59 -26.09
N GLY A 150 17.93 -0.65 -25.26
CA GLY A 150 18.05 -0.78 -23.81
C GLY A 150 18.51 0.52 -23.13
N GLY A 151 18.33 1.66 -23.77
CA GLY A 151 18.54 2.99 -23.21
C GLY A 151 17.26 3.59 -22.64
N GLU A 152 17.40 4.73 -21.97
CA GLU A 152 16.28 5.52 -21.49
C GLU A 152 15.54 6.21 -22.64
N LEU A 153 14.22 6.13 -22.61
CA LEU A 153 13.29 6.77 -23.52
C LEU A 153 12.39 7.71 -22.72
N SER A 154 12.35 8.97 -23.13
CA SER A 154 11.39 9.92 -22.56
C SER A 154 10.04 9.79 -23.26
N ILE A 155 8.96 9.70 -22.48
CA ILE A 155 7.58 9.78 -22.96
C ILE A 155 6.92 10.94 -22.21
N VAL A 156 6.51 11.98 -22.93
CA VAL A 156 5.96 13.23 -22.38
C VAL A 156 4.65 13.62 -23.06
N SER A 157 3.81 14.37 -22.37
CA SER A 157 2.50 14.75 -22.88
C SER A 157 2.51 16.00 -23.76
N ASP A 158 3.59 16.78 -23.69
CA ASP A 158 3.78 18.00 -24.45
C ASP A 158 5.25 18.14 -24.88
N GLU A 159 5.49 18.62 -26.11
CA GLU A 159 6.84 18.83 -26.66
C GLU A 159 7.70 19.77 -25.81
N ASN A 160 7.08 20.74 -25.12
CA ASN A 160 7.78 21.69 -24.26
C ASN A 160 8.39 21.02 -23.01
N LEU A 161 7.95 19.81 -22.66
CA LEU A 161 8.48 19.04 -21.54
C LEU A 161 9.73 18.22 -21.92
N ILE A 162 10.12 18.21 -23.19
CA ILE A 162 11.35 17.55 -23.65
C ILE A 162 12.56 18.31 -23.11
N LYS A 163 13.21 17.76 -22.07
CA LYS A 163 14.39 18.37 -21.42
C LYS A 163 15.61 18.44 -22.34
N ASN A 164 15.83 17.41 -23.16
CA ASN A 164 16.97 17.33 -24.08
C ASN A 164 16.47 17.10 -25.51
N LYS A 165 16.56 18.12 -26.36
CA LYS A 165 16.10 18.03 -27.75
C LYS A 165 16.88 17.02 -28.61
N ASN A 166 18.05 16.59 -28.15
CA ASN A 166 18.87 15.58 -28.83
C ASN A 166 18.55 14.15 -28.37
N SER A 167 17.77 13.94 -27.31
CA SER A 167 17.35 12.60 -26.88
C SER A 167 16.06 12.19 -27.58
N LYS A 168 15.98 10.91 -27.93
CA LYS A 168 14.76 10.30 -28.45
C LYS A 168 13.64 10.47 -27.42
N SER A 169 12.51 11.05 -27.85
CA SER A 169 11.34 11.26 -27.02
C SER A 169 10.07 10.89 -27.79
N ILE A 170 9.08 10.34 -27.10
CA ILE A 170 7.73 10.13 -27.61
C ILE A 170 6.82 11.20 -26.99
N VAL A 171 5.98 11.81 -27.82
CA VAL A 171 4.97 12.77 -27.35
C VAL A 171 3.59 12.13 -27.50
N THR A 172 2.83 12.06 -26.40
CA THR A 172 1.48 11.50 -26.36
C THR A 172 0.71 12.04 -25.17
N LYS A 173 -0.51 12.53 -25.39
CA LYS A 173 -1.36 13.06 -24.30
C LYS A 173 -1.71 12.01 -23.25
N ASP A 174 -1.70 10.73 -23.61
CA ASP A 174 -2.07 9.63 -22.72
C ASP A 174 -1.07 9.39 -21.58
N ILE A 175 0.13 9.97 -21.63
CA ILE A 175 1.11 9.93 -20.52
C ILE A 175 0.91 11.06 -19.50
N ALA A 176 0.01 12.01 -19.79
CA ALA A 176 -0.38 13.04 -18.83
C ALA A 176 -0.93 12.38 -17.56
N MET A 177 -0.71 13.02 -16.43
CA MET A 177 -1.13 12.48 -15.14
C MET A 177 -2.56 12.94 -14.88
N SER A 178 -3.45 12.00 -14.58
CA SER A 178 -4.87 12.30 -14.45
C SER A 178 -5.17 13.14 -13.21
N GLY A 179 -6.23 13.95 -13.32
CA GLY A 179 -6.95 14.50 -12.18
C GLY A 179 -8.15 13.61 -11.83
N TYR A 180 -8.98 14.09 -10.92
CA TYR A 180 -10.16 13.33 -10.49
C TYR A 180 -11.21 13.16 -11.58
N LEU A 181 -11.34 14.12 -12.50
CA LEU A 181 -12.33 14.03 -13.57
C LEU A 181 -12.03 12.86 -14.50
N GLU A 182 -10.77 12.68 -14.88
CA GLU A 182 -10.35 11.56 -15.74
C GLU A 182 -10.46 10.22 -15.02
N ILE A 183 -10.09 10.16 -13.74
CA ILE A 183 -10.24 8.97 -12.90
C ILE A 183 -11.72 8.57 -12.79
N LEU A 184 -12.60 9.53 -12.45
CA LEU A 184 -14.03 9.27 -12.32
C LEU A 184 -14.63 8.82 -13.65
N ASN A 185 -14.32 9.49 -14.77
CA ASN A 185 -14.83 9.11 -16.08
C ASN A 185 -14.38 7.71 -16.53
N SER A 186 -13.16 7.32 -16.19
CA SER A 186 -12.58 6.04 -16.61
C SER A 186 -13.00 4.88 -15.70
N MET A 187 -13.20 5.15 -14.41
CA MET A 187 -13.32 4.10 -13.38
C MET A 187 -14.63 4.19 -12.57
N ASN A 188 -15.63 4.95 -13.02
CA ASN A 188 -16.91 5.16 -12.31
C ASN A 188 -17.59 3.86 -11.85
N ASP A 189 -17.62 2.84 -12.70
CA ASP A 189 -18.36 1.59 -12.49
C ASP A 189 -17.79 0.74 -11.34
N PHE A 190 -16.59 1.06 -10.86
CA PHE A 190 -15.88 0.33 -9.80
C PHE A 190 -16.12 0.95 -8.41
N GLY A 191 -17.37 1.31 -8.13
CA GLY A 191 -17.84 1.80 -6.83
C GLY A 191 -17.99 3.31 -6.73
N PHE A 192 -17.28 4.10 -7.54
CA PHE A 192 -17.43 5.56 -7.54
C PHE A 192 -18.82 6.04 -7.99
N ALA A 193 -19.53 5.23 -8.76
CA ALA A 193 -20.95 5.37 -9.06
C ALA A 193 -21.72 4.13 -8.58
N PRO A 194 -23.01 4.27 -8.22
CA PRO A 194 -23.81 3.12 -7.83
C PRO A 194 -24.01 2.15 -9.00
N SER A 195 -24.12 0.87 -8.68
CA SER A 195 -24.58 -0.18 -9.58
C SER A 195 -26.05 -0.50 -9.31
N GLY A 196 -26.79 -0.96 -10.33
CA GLY A 196 -28.15 -1.47 -10.14
C GLY A 196 -28.24 -2.72 -9.24
N LYS A 197 -27.09 -3.30 -8.87
CA LYS A 197 -26.97 -4.42 -7.94
C LYS A 197 -26.76 -3.98 -6.48
N ASP A 198 -26.56 -2.69 -6.22
CA ASP A 198 -26.35 -2.18 -4.86
C ASP A 198 -27.66 -2.08 -4.09
N ILE A 199 -27.62 -2.52 -2.84
CA ILE A 199 -28.74 -2.36 -1.89
C ILE A 199 -28.79 -0.92 -1.40
N PHE A 200 -27.62 -0.31 -1.25
CA PHE A 200 -27.44 1.04 -0.78
C PHE A 200 -26.18 1.66 -1.36
N TRP A 201 -26.21 2.96 -1.64
CA TRP A 201 -25.05 3.73 -2.04
C TRP A 201 -25.25 5.22 -1.73
N GLN A 202 -24.21 5.91 -1.25
CA GLN A 202 -24.21 7.38 -1.10
C GLN A 202 -22.81 7.98 -0.98
N THR A 203 -22.71 9.31 -1.11
CA THR A 203 -21.47 10.09 -0.86
C THR A 203 -21.58 10.90 0.45
N PRO A 204 -20.49 11.58 0.88
CA PRO A 204 -20.57 12.59 1.94
C PRO A 204 -21.53 13.75 1.66
N PHE A 205 -21.87 14.00 0.40
CA PHE A 205 -22.69 15.12 -0.05
C PHE A 205 -24.16 14.73 -0.27
N SER A 206 -24.45 13.42 -0.27
CA SER A 206 -25.81 12.90 -0.34
C SER A 206 -26.67 13.33 0.86
N LYS A 207 -27.91 13.75 0.57
CA LYS A 207 -28.87 14.17 1.60
C LYS A 207 -29.87 13.07 1.98
N VAL A 208 -29.90 11.97 1.24
CA VAL A 208 -30.91 10.92 1.34
C VAL A 208 -30.59 9.95 2.49
N LEU A 209 -31.61 9.49 3.20
CA LEU A 209 -31.49 8.46 4.25
C LEU A 209 -31.47 7.05 3.67
N TYR A 210 -31.01 6.06 4.43
CA TYR A 210 -30.91 4.67 4.00
C TYR A 210 -32.24 4.11 3.45
N GLU A 211 -33.35 4.33 4.16
CA GLU A 211 -34.67 3.81 3.77
C GLU A 211 -35.26 4.50 2.52
N GLN A 212 -34.68 5.63 2.12
CA GLN A 212 -35.10 6.42 0.97
C GLN A 212 -34.19 6.22 -0.24
N PHE A 213 -33.28 5.24 -0.17
CA PHE A 213 -32.35 4.94 -1.25
C PHE A 213 -33.11 4.72 -2.57
N SER A 214 -32.62 5.38 -3.62
CA SER A 214 -33.02 5.08 -4.97
C SER A 214 -31.81 5.17 -5.87
N PHE A 215 -31.65 4.16 -6.73
CA PHE A 215 -30.58 4.10 -7.71
C PHE A 215 -30.50 5.37 -8.57
N LYS A 216 -31.66 5.91 -8.97
CA LYS A 216 -31.74 7.13 -9.78
C LYS A 216 -31.17 8.37 -9.09
N ASN A 217 -31.44 8.56 -7.80
CA ASN A 217 -30.89 9.70 -7.06
C ASN A 217 -29.42 9.49 -6.74
N ALA A 218 -29.03 8.28 -6.35
CA ALA A 218 -27.64 7.92 -6.11
C ALA A 218 -26.76 8.15 -7.36
N LEU A 219 -27.28 7.87 -8.56
CA LEU A 219 -26.56 8.12 -9.80
C LEU A 219 -26.29 9.63 -10.00
N LYS A 220 -27.25 10.49 -9.67
CA LYS A 220 -27.05 11.95 -9.69
C LYS A 220 -26.03 12.39 -8.64
N ASP A 221 -26.12 11.86 -7.42
CA ASP A 221 -25.18 12.18 -6.33
C ASP A 221 -23.74 11.74 -6.66
N SER A 222 -23.56 10.78 -7.58
CA SER A 222 -22.25 10.31 -8.04
C SER A 222 -21.57 11.20 -9.08
N GLU A 223 -22.29 12.15 -9.67
CA GLU A 223 -21.76 13.06 -10.70
C GLU A 223 -20.68 13.98 -10.13
N TYR A 224 -19.63 14.25 -10.91
CA TYR A 224 -18.43 15.00 -10.49
C TYR A 224 -18.74 16.30 -9.72
N GLN A 225 -19.62 17.13 -10.26
CA GLN A 225 -19.98 18.42 -9.69
C GLN A 225 -20.72 18.33 -8.34
N ASN A 226 -21.31 17.18 -8.03
CA ASN A 226 -22.00 16.94 -6.75
C ASN A 226 -21.06 16.37 -5.68
N ARG A 227 -19.76 16.26 -5.98
CA ARG A 227 -18.74 15.67 -5.13
C ARG A 227 -17.63 16.65 -4.77
N MET A 228 -17.94 17.94 -4.79
CA MET A 228 -16.97 19.02 -4.54
C MET A 228 -17.05 19.50 -3.09
N TYR A 229 -15.90 19.83 -2.51
CA TYR A 229 -15.81 20.59 -1.27
C TYR A 229 -14.80 21.73 -1.40
N GLU A 230 -14.97 22.75 -0.57
CA GLU A 230 -14.07 23.89 -0.52
C GLU A 230 -12.89 23.57 0.42
N VAL A 231 -11.69 23.40 -0.16
CA VAL A 231 -10.46 23.11 0.61
C VAL A 231 -9.87 24.37 1.23
N SER A 232 -10.05 25.52 0.58
CA SER A 232 -9.81 26.86 1.10
C SER A 232 -10.74 27.85 0.38
N SER A 233 -10.91 29.07 0.90
CA SER A 233 -11.78 30.10 0.30
C SER A 233 -11.58 30.19 -1.21
N ASP A 234 -12.62 29.96 -2.00
CA ASP A 234 -12.65 30.00 -3.48
C ASP A 234 -11.88 28.86 -4.20
N PHE A 235 -11.32 27.89 -3.48
CA PHE A 235 -10.69 26.69 -4.05
C PHE A 235 -11.55 25.47 -3.73
N SER A 236 -12.19 24.93 -4.76
CA SER A 236 -12.97 23.68 -4.66
C SER A 236 -12.23 22.53 -5.31
N VAL A 237 -12.18 21.39 -4.62
CA VAL A 237 -11.61 20.14 -5.13
C VAL A 237 -12.61 18.99 -4.89
N PRO A 238 -12.58 17.94 -5.71
CA PRO A 238 -13.50 16.81 -5.54
C PRO A 238 -13.06 15.90 -4.38
N ASP A 239 -14.03 15.13 -3.88
CA ASP A 239 -13.86 14.05 -2.91
C ASP A 239 -14.60 12.80 -3.41
N LEU A 240 -13.83 11.77 -3.73
CA LEU A 240 -14.37 10.52 -4.26
C LEU A 240 -14.75 9.48 -3.19
N SER A 241 -14.93 9.89 -1.93
CA SER A 241 -15.47 9.01 -0.88
C SER A 241 -16.91 8.56 -1.17
N TYR A 242 -17.25 7.33 -0.82
CA TYR A 242 -18.60 6.77 -0.91
C TYR A 242 -18.83 5.62 0.07
N MET A 243 -20.10 5.34 0.36
CA MET A 243 -20.58 4.17 1.08
C MET A 243 -21.34 3.28 0.09
N VAL A 244 -21.17 1.97 0.19
CA VAL A 244 -21.93 1.00 -0.62
C VAL A 244 -22.30 -0.25 0.18
N GLU A 245 -23.50 -0.77 -0.03
CA GLU A 245 -23.93 -2.10 0.43
C GLU A 245 -23.99 -3.06 -0.77
N PRO A 246 -22.88 -3.76 -1.07
CA PRO A 246 -22.81 -4.65 -2.24
C PRO A 246 -23.54 -5.98 -2.04
N THR A 247 -23.81 -6.35 -0.79
CA THR A 247 -24.59 -7.52 -0.39
C THR A 247 -25.19 -7.26 0.99
N ASP A 248 -26.31 -7.91 1.29
CA ASP A 248 -27.03 -7.66 2.54
C ASP A 248 -26.12 -7.82 3.77
N GLY A 249 -26.14 -6.81 4.63
CA GLY A 249 -25.44 -6.82 5.91
C GLY A 249 -23.99 -6.32 5.86
N ILE A 250 -23.43 -6.04 4.67
CA ILE A 250 -22.04 -5.62 4.51
C ILE A 250 -21.99 -4.23 3.92
N TRP A 251 -21.42 -3.28 4.65
CA TRP A 251 -21.19 -1.91 4.20
C TRP A 251 -19.70 -1.69 3.98
N LEU A 252 -19.34 -1.22 2.78
CA LEU A 252 -17.99 -0.78 2.46
C LEU A 252 -17.95 0.75 2.41
N MET A 253 -17.12 1.34 3.24
CA MET A 253 -16.84 2.78 3.22
C MET A 253 -15.50 3.02 2.54
N ALA A 254 -15.55 3.48 1.29
CA ALA A 254 -14.38 3.94 0.56
C ALA A 254 -14.14 5.42 0.94
N ILE A 255 -12.99 5.70 1.55
CA ILE A 255 -12.60 7.08 1.91
C ILE A 255 -11.53 7.54 0.92
N ASP A 256 -11.73 8.71 0.32
CA ASP A 256 -10.70 9.42 -0.43
C ASP A 256 -9.89 10.29 0.54
N GLY A 257 -8.71 9.78 0.92
CA GLY A 257 -7.79 10.48 1.81
C GLY A 257 -6.88 11.50 1.11
N ASN A 258 -6.94 11.64 -0.22
CA ASN A 258 -6.09 12.61 -0.91
C ASN A 258 -6.51 14.02 -0.52
N THR A 259 -5.52 14.87 -0.22
CA THR A 259 -5.76 16.28 0.14
C THR A 259 -4.85 17.16 -0.69
N TYR A 260 -5.44 17.96 -1.58
CA TYR A 260 -4.72 18.89 -2.45
C TYR A 260 -4.91 20.32 -1.93
N ILE A 261 -3.89 20.84 -1.25
CA ILE A 261 -3.94 22.16 -0.63
C ILE A 261 -3.31 23.17 -1.60
N PRO A 262 -3.95 24.34 -1.86
CA PRO A 262 -3.35 25.37 -2.69
C PRO A 262 -2.01 25.87 -2.11
N LYS A 263 -1.00 26.00 -2.97
CA LYS A 263 0.31 26.57 -2.67
C LYS A 263 0.24 28.09 -2.56
N ASN A 264 -0.62 28.72 -3.37
CA ASN A 264 -0.90 30.15 -3.34
C ASN A 264 -2.41 30.39 -3.39
N ILE A 265 -2.98 30.89 -2.28
CA ILE A 265 -4.40 31.22 -2.14
C ILE A 265 -4.81 32.48 -2.93
N GLU A 266 -3.86 33.29 -3.40
CA GLU A 266 -4.12 34.40 -4.32
C GLU A 266 -3.95 33.97 -5.80
N GLY A 267 -3.59 32.70 -6.04
CA GLY A 267 -3.39 32.12 -7.35
C GLY A 267 -4.69 31.73 -8.05
N ASN A 268 -4.57 31.20 -9.27
CA ASN A 268 -5.70 30.67 -10.02
C ASN A 268 -6.15 29.32 -9.41
N PRO A 269 -7.43 29.14 -9.03
CA PRO A 269 -7.96 27.84 -8.59
C PRO A 269 -7.97 26.79 -9.71
N ASP A 270 -8.02 27.19 -10.98
CA ASP A 270 -8.03 26.26 -12.11
C ASP A 270 -6.61 25.84 -12.56
N ASP A 271 -5.54 26.37 -11.93
CA ASP A 271 -4.15 26.01 -12.27
C ASP A 271 -3.75 24.71 -11.54
N GLU A 272 -3.51 23.66 -12.32
CA GLU A 272 -3.11 22.33 -11.81
C GLU A 272 -1.78 22.35 -11.05
N ASN A 273 -0.93 23.36 -11.28
CA ASN A 273 0.37 23.48 -10.63
C ASN A 273 0.29 24.18 -9.27
N ASN A 274 -0.84 24.82 -8.97
CA ASN A 274 -1.05 25.55 -7.72
C ASN A 274 -1.40 24.63 -6.54
N TYR A 275 -1.37 23.30 -6.67
CA TYR A 275 -1.70 22.38 -5.58
C TYR A 275 -0.49 21.58 -5.08
N SER A 276 -0.42 21.34 -3.77
CA SER A 276 0.53 20.41 -3.16
C SER A 276 0.19 18.95 -3.50
N GLY A 277 1.16 18.05 -3.41
CA GLY A 277 0.92 16.61 -3.53
C GLY A 277 0.23 16.02 -2.30
N ALA A 278 -0.45 14.89 -2.47
CA ALA A 278 -1.29 14.29 -1.43
C ALA A 278 -0.57 13.28 -0.49
N SER A 279 0.76 13.21 -0.49
CA SER A 279 1.52 12.10 0.13
C SER A 279 1.51 12.00 1.66
N ILE A 280 0.93 12.97 2.37
CA ILE A 280 0.95 13.03 3.86
C ILE A 280 -0.19 12.22 4.48
N GLY A 281 -1.30 12.01 3.74
CA GLY A 281 -2.44 11.24 4.23
C GLY A 281 -3.24 11.91 5.35
N TYR A 282 -3.61 11.13 6.38
CA TYR A 282 -4.63 11.52 7.36
C TYR A 282 -4.32 12.76 8.19
N ASN A 283 -3.05 13.12 8.37
CA ASN A 283 -2.66 14.35 9.05
C ASN A 283 -3.24 15.59 8.34
N ASN A 284 -3.36 15.54 7.00
CA ASN A 284 -4.02 16.59 6.22
C ASN A 284 -5.55 16.41 6.14
N VAL A 285 -6.06 15.17 6.12
CA VAL A 285 -7.51 14.90 6.14
C VAL A 285 -8.16 15.53 7.36
N LEU A 286 -7.51 15.41 8.53
CA LEU A 286 -8.00 15.96 9.80
C LEU A 286 -8.29 17.46 9.73
N SER A 287 -7.38 18.23 9.14
CA SER A 287 -7.49 19.68 9.08
C SER A 287 -8.35 20.18 7.91
N ASN A 288 -8.39 19.44 6.78
CA ASN A 288 -8.92 19.95 5.50
C ASN A 288 -10.20 19.26 5.01
N LYS A 289 -10.54 18.05 5.48
CA LYS A 289 -11.73 17.30 5.06
C LYS A 289 -12.72 17.07 6.20
N LYS A 290 -13.07 18.15 6.91
CA LYS A 290 -13.90 18.09 8.13
C LYS A 290 -15.27 17.43 7.91
N HIS A 291 -15.83 17.53 6.70
CA HIS A 291 -17.09 16.89 6.32
C HIS A 291 -17.04 15.36 6.44
N LEU A 292 -15.87 14.74 6.24
CA LEU A 292 -15.72 13.29 6.34
C LEU A 292 -15.96 12.78 7.76
N PHE A 293 -15.54 13.50 8.80
CA PHE A 293 -15.75 13.05 10.19
C PHE A 293 -17.23 12.99 10.54
N SER A 294 -17.98 14.06 10.22
CA SER A 294 -19.43 14.09 10.45
C SER A 294 -20.16 13.04 9.62
N TRP A 295 -19.71 12.81 8.39
CA TRP A 295 -20.30 11.77 7.54
C TRP A 295 -19.99 10.36 8.05
N VAL A 296 -18.76 10.07 8.46
CA VAL A 296 -18.36 8.78 9.04
C VAL A 296 -19.17 8.49 10.30
N GLU A 297 -19.29 9.45 11.22
CA GLU A 297 -20.09 9.29 12.43
C GLU A 297 -21.56 9.00 12.09
N LYS A 298 -22.16 9.76 11.16
CA LYS A 298 -23.51 9.48 10.65
C LYS A 298 -23.61 8.05 10.11
N MET A 299 -22.64 7.62 9.31
CA MET A 299 -22.66 6.31 8.66
C MET A 299 -22.49 5.15 9.62
N VAL A 300 -21.62 5.29 10.62
CA VAL A 300 -21.47 4.29 11.68
C VAL A 300 -22.77 4.16 12.47
N ASN A 301 -23.46 5.26 12.75
CA ASN A 301 -24.74 5.22 13.48
C ASN A 301 -25.85 4.58 12.65
N GLU A 302 -25.93 4.88 11.35
CA GLU A 302 -26.88 4.23 10.44
C GLU A 302 -26.58 2.73 10.28
N ALA A 303 -25.30 2.34 10.15
CA ALA A 303 -24.91 0.94 10.08
C ALA A 303 -25.38 0.17 11.32
N LYS A 304 -25.18 0.72 12.52
CA LYS A 304 -25.67 0.12 13.78
C LYS A 304 -27.20 0.01 13.80
N LYS A 305 -27.91 1.08 13.43
CA LYS A 305 -29.37 1.12 13.38
C LYS A 305 -29.94 0.04 12.45
N HIS A 306 -29.23 -0.26 11.37
CA HIS A 306 -29.63 -1.24 10.36
C HIS A 306 -28.92 -2.60 10.49
N ASN A 307 -28.18 -2.84 11.58
CA ASN A 307 -27.41 -4.08 11.86
C ASN A 307 -26.47 -4.46 10.70
N LYS A 308 -25.70 -3.49 10.22
CA LYS A 308 -24.75 -3.64 9.10
C LYS A 308 -23.33 -3.68 9.64
N THR A 309 -22.53 -4.61 9.11
CA THR A 309 -21.09 -4.65 9.36
C THR A 309 -20.42 -3.63 8.45
N LEU A 310 -19.85 -2.56 9.02
CA LEU A 310 -19.16 -1.51 8.30
C LEU A 310 -17.66 -1.80 8.27
N ILE A 311 -17.08 -1.88 7.07
CA ILE A 311 -15.65 -2.02 6.81
C ILE A 311 -15.20 -0.78 6.04
N ALA A 312 -14.28 0.00 6.61
CA ALA A 312 -13.70 1.14 5.92
C ALA A 312 -12.41 0.74 5.20
N PHE A 313 -12.14 1.39 4.07
CA PHE A 313 -10.84 1.37 3.43
C PHE A 313 -10.49 2.72 2.84
N THR A 314 -9.22 3.07 2.90
CA THR A 314 -8.64 4.29 2.32
C THR A 314 -7.24 3.97 1.82
N HIS A 315 -6.62 4.89 1.10
CA HIS A 315 -5.23 4.69 0.71
C HIS A 315 -4.26 4.74 1.91
N TYR A 316 -4.42 5.72 2.80
CA TYR A 316 -3.47 6.02 3.89
C TYR A 316 -3.74 5.24 5.19
N PRO A 317 -2.72 4.79 5.94
CA PRO A 317 -2.92 4.21 7.27
C PRO A 317 -3.59 5.18 8.22
N ILE A 318 -4.51 4.70 9.07
CA ILE A 318 -5.18 5.52 10.10
C ILE A 318 -4.53 5.41 11.49
N LEU A 319 -3.66 4.41 11.68
CA LEU A 319 -2.87 4.18 12.88
C LEU A 319 -1.38 4.18 12.53
N ASP A 320 -0.54 4.15 13.57
CA ASP A 320 0.88 3.85 13.42
C ASP A 320 1.12 2.56 12.62
N PHE A 321 2.22 2.54 11.89
CA PHE A 321 2.66 1.44 11.03
C PHE A 321 4.14 1.07 11.26
N ASN A 322 4.73 1.54 12.37
CA ASN A 322 6.13 1.33 12.73
C ASN A 322 6.26 0.57 14.06
N ASP A 323 5.21 -0.14 14.52
CA ASP A 323 5.19 -0.90 15.77
C ASP A 323 5.69 -0.10 16.99
N ASP A 324 5.24 1.14 17.13
CA ASP A 324 5.65 2.08 18.18
C ASP A 324 7.16 2.44 18.17
N ALA A 325 7.90 2.13 17.10
CA ALA A 325 9.34 2.41 16.99
C ALA A 325 9.68 3.87 16.63
N ASN A 326 8.67 4.73 16.45
CA ASN A 326 8.85 6.11 15.97
C ASN A 326 9.87 6.93 16.77
N SER A 327 9.91 6.76 18.10
CA SER A 327 10.83 7.51 18.96
C SER A 327 12.29 7.12 18.68
N GLU A 328 12.57 5.82 18.59
CA GLU A 328 13.90 5.28 18.33
C GLU A 328 14.34 5.57 16.89
N ILE A 329 13.41 5.49 15.93
CA ILE A 329 13.64 5.88 14.52
C ILE A 329 14.08 7.34 14.45
N LYS A 330 13.33 8.25 15.09
CA LYS A 330 13.66 9.69 15.11
C LYS A 330 15.01 9.97 15.75
N GLN A 331 15.36 9.25 16.81
CA GLN A 331 16.66 9.38 17.48
C GLN A 331 17.83 8.85 16.63
N LEU A 332 17.63 7.77 15.89
CA LEU A 332 18.69 7.12 15.11
C LEU A 332 18.88 7.77 13.73
N LEU A 333 17.79 8.08 13.04
CA LEU A 333 17.80 8.52 11.64
C LEU A 333 17.46 10.01 11.47
N GLY A 334 16.77 10.61 12.44
CA GLY A 334 16.29 11.99 12.40
C GLY A 334 14.78 12.10 12.14
N ASN A 335 14.25 13.32 12.28
CA ASN A 335 12.80 13.57 12.29
C ASN A 335 12.11 13.50 10.90
N GLU A 336 12.89 13.51 9.83
CA GLU A 336 12.39 13.57 8.44
C GLU A 336 12.71 12.30 7.65
N LYS A 337 13.18 11.23 8.32
CA LYS A 337 13.54 9.96 7.68
C LYS A 337 12.46 8.92 7.87
N TRP A 338 12.50 7.87 7.05
CA TRP A 338 11.57 6.74 7.16
C TRP A 338 10.09 7.12 7.08
N GLN A 339 9.76 8.19 6.35
CA GLN A 339 8.38 8.63 6.12
C GLN A 339 7.60 8.91 7.42
N ILE A 340 8.31 9.34 8.47
CA ILE A 340 7.75 9.68 9.77
C ILE A 340 6.65 10.76 9.70
N ASP A 341 6.71 11.63 8.70
CA ASP A 341 5.71 12.66 8.41
C ASP A 341 4.33 12.08 8.01
N ARG A 342 4.32 10.82 7.53
CA ARG A 342 3.11 10.09 7.13
C ARG A 342 2.47 9.31 8.28
N VAL A 343 3.16 9.15 9.41
CA VAL A 343 2.60 8.50 10.60
C VAL A 343 1.43 9.34 11.11
N PRO A 344 0.20 8.78 11.20
CA PRO A 344 -0.95 9.53 11.67
C PRO A 344 -0.77 10.01 13.11
N ASN A 345 -1.16 11.25 13.37
CA ASN A 345 -1.25 11.77 14.74
C ASN A 345 -2.30 11.00 15.54
N ASP A 346 -2.06 10.82 16.84
CA ASP A 346 -2.98 10.11 17.73
C ASP A 346 -4.41 10.66 17.72
N GLU A 347 -4.58 11.96 17.52
CA GLU A 347 -5.88 12.64 17.40
C GLU A 347 -6.74 12.10 16.24
N VAL A 348 -6.11 11.72 15.12
CA VAL A 348 -6.81 11.10 13.98
C VAL A 348 -7.50 9.82 14.45
N ALA A 349 -6.73 8.94 15.08
CA ALA A 349 -7.20 7.66 15.58
C ALA A 349 -8.34 7.83 16.61
N GLU A 350 -8.18 8.80 17.52
CA GLU A 350 -9.18 9.13 18.54
C GLU A 350 -10.49 9.60 17.92
N LEU A 351 -10.46 10.45 16.89
CA LEU A 351 -11.67 10.98 16.25
C LEU A 351 -12.45 9.89 15.51
N PHE A 352 -11.77 9.04 14.74
CA PHE A 352 -12.44 7.95 14.03
C PHE A 352 -12.95 6.86 14.98
N ALA A 353 -12.21 6.53 16.03
CA ALA A 353 -12.70 5.64 17.08
C ALA A 353 -13.89 6.25 17.85
N LYS A 354 -13.88 7.56 18.09
CA LYS A 354 -15.01 8.28 18.69
C LYS A 354 -16.25 8.20 17.81
N ALA A 355 -16.10 8.42 16.49
CA ALA A 355 -17.16 8.21 15.50
C ALA A 355 -17.65 6.74 15.45
N GLY A 356 -16.87 5.81 16.01
CA GLY A 356 -17.25 4.41 16.21
C GLY A 356 -16.77 3.48 15.10
N LEU A 357 -15.83 3.93 14.27
CA LEU A 357 -15.14 3.06 13.33
C LEU A 357 -14.31 2.02 14.09
N LYS A 358 -14.42 0.76 13.68
CA LYS A 358 -13.77 -0.39 14.34
C LYS A 358 -12.67 -1.02 13.48
N LEU A 359 -12.90 -1.11 12.17
CA LEU A 359 -12.05 -1.85 11.23
C LEU A 359 -11.75 -1.00 9.99
N HIS A 360 -10.47 -0.92 9.65
CA HIS A 360 -9.97 -0.12 8.55
C HIS A 360 -8.88 -0.87 7.77
N PHE A 361 -8.93 -0.81 6.44
CA PHE A 361 -7.88 -1.33 5.55
C PHE A 361 -7.20 -0.19 4.79
N ALA A 362 -5.87 -0.24 4.69
CA ALA A 362 -5.10 0.75 3.96
C ALA A 362 -3.90 0.18 3.21
N GLY A 363 -3.37 0.96 2.27
CA GLY A 363 -2.15 0.70 1.50
C GLY A 363 -1.10 1.76 1.76
N HIS A 364 -0.60 2.40 0.70
CA HIS A 364 0.32 3.54 0.66
C HIS A 364 1.76 3.25 1.10
N MET A 365 1.94 2.53 2.20
CA MET A 365 3.26 2.22 2.75
C MET A 365 3.93 1.03 2.05
N HIS A 366 3.17 0.26 1.26
CA HIS A 366 3.60 -0.98 0.60
C HIS A 366 4.05 -2.07 1.58
N ILE A 367 3.54 -2.06 2.81
CA ILE A 367 3.91 -3.01 3.86
C ILE A 367 2.75 -3.94 4.24
N ASN A 368 3.09 -5.09 4.81
CA ASN A 368 2.15 -5.92 5.55
C ASN A 368 2.29 -5.64 7.05
N ASP A 369 1.22 -5.13 7.65
CA ASP A 369 1.20 -4.76 9.08
C ASP A 369 -0.24 -4.74 9.62
N THR A 370 -0.39 -4.80 10.95
CA THR A 370 -1.64 -4.56 11.66
C THR A 370 -1.40 -3.60 12.83
N GLY A 371 -2.03 -2.43 12.82
CA GLY A 371 -2.05 -1.52 13.97
C GLY A 371 -3.30 -1.71 14.82
N VAL A 372 -3.15 -1.73 16.16
CA VAL A 372 -4.27 -1.90 17.10
C VAL A 372 -4.22 -0.82 18.17
N LYS A 373 -5.29 -0.01 18.25
CA LYS A 373 -5.44 0.99 19.31
C LYS A 373 -6.68 0.73 20.15
N LYS A 374 -6.50 0.64 21.47
CA LYS A 374 -7.59 0.54 22.46
C LYS A 374 -7.73 1.88 23.19
N PHE A 375 -8.95 2.32 23.37
CA PHE A 375 -9.28 3.60 24.01
C PHE A 375 -9.86 3.37 25.41
N GLU A 376 -9.75 4.37 26.29
CA GLU A 376 -10.21 4.28 27.69
C GLU A 376 -11.69 3.91 27.84
N ASN A 377 -12.51 4.26 26.86
CA ASN A 377 -13.94 3.93 26.80
C ASN A 377 -14.24 2.47 26.35
N GLY A 378 -13.21 1.63 26.23
CA GLY A 378 -13.31 0.23 25.81
C GLY A 378 -13.46 0.02 24.31
N LYS A 379 -13.45 1.08 23.49
CA LYS A 379 -13.45 0.96 22.02
C LYS A 379 -12.09 0.47 21.52
N MET A 380 -12.11 -0.22 20.39
CA MET A 380 -10.93 -0.72 19.69
C MET A 380 -11.00 -0.33 18.21
N LEU A 381 -9.92 0.25 17.68
CA LEU A 381 -9.72 0.52 16.26
C LEU A 381 -8.58 -0.36 15.76
N VAL A 382 -8.82 -1.06 14.65
CA VAL A 382 -7.85 -1.93 13.98
C VAL A 382 -7.59 -1.40 12.58
N ASN A 383 -6.34 -1.12 12.27
CA ASN A 383 -5.85 -0.76 10.94
C ASN A 383 -5.09 -1.94 10.35
N ILE A 384 -5.47 -2.39 9.16
CA ILE A 384 -4.78 -3.46 8.45
C ILE A 384 -4.07 -2.84 7.25
N GLN A 385 -2.75 -2.88 7.24
CA GLN A 385 -1.95 -2.54 6.07
C GLN A 385 -1.93 -3.73 5.11
N VAL A 386 -2.43 -3.49 3.91
CA VAL A 386 -2.48 -4.44 2.83
C VAL A 386 -1.13 -4.38 2.10
N PRO A 387 -0.36 -5.48 2.03
CA PRO A 387 0.89 -5.46 1.27
C PRO A 387 0.64 -5.15 -0.20
N SER A 388 1.57 -4.42 -0.81
CA SER A 388 1.56 -4.15 -2.25
C SER A 388 2.01 -5.40 -3.02
N LEU A 389 1.44 -5.61 -4.21
CA LEU A 389 1.98 -6.59 -5.16
C LEU A 389 3.32 -6.14 -5.78
N ALA A 390 3.67 -4.86 -5.68
CA ALA A 390 4.86 -4.25 -6.27
C ALA A 390 6.05 -4.16 -5.30
N ALA A 391 5.94 -4.70 -4.09
CA ALA A 391 6.99 -4.65 -3.06
C ALA A 391 7.12 -5.99 -2.30
N TYR A 392 8.18 -6.14 -1.52
CA TYR A 392 8.40 -7.32 -0.68
C TYR A 392 7.63 -7.19 0.65
N ILE A 393 6.88 -8.19 1.15
CA ILE A 393 6.50 -9.45 0.48
C ILE A 393 5.23 -9.20 -0.34
N PRO A 394 5.20 -9.54 -1.63
CA PRO A 394 4.04 -9.30 -2.46
C PRO A 394 2.86 -10.14 -1.95
N GLY A 395 1.68 -9.54 -1.86
CA GLY A 395 0.51 -10.22 -1.32
C GLY A 395 -0.79 -9.44 -1.43
N TYR A 396 -1.83 -9.99 -0.83
CA TYR A 396 -3.13 -9.36 -0.67
C TYR A 396 -3.79 -9.88 0.62
N LYS A 397 -4.84 -9.20 1.10
CA LYS A 397 -5.57 -9.60 2.33
C LYS A 397 -6.94 -10.17 1.98
N ILE A 398 -7.40 -11.15 2.76
CA ILE A 398 -8.78 -11.64 2.74
C ILE A 398 -9.40 -11.33 4.10
N LEU A 399 -10.52 -10.64 4.10
CA LEU A 399 -11.40 -10.52 5.25
C LEU A 399 -12.54 -11.52 5.12
N THR A 400 -12.76 -12.33 6.15
CA THR A 400 -13.93 -13.19 6.31
C THR A 400 -14.78 -12.63 7.44
N VAL A 401 -15.94 -12.07 7.09
CA VAL A 401 -16.90 -11.53 8.06
C VAL A 401 -17.79 -12.66 8.58
N LYS A 402 -17.67 -12.98 9.87
CA LYS A 402 -18.49 -14.00 10.54
C LYS A 402 -19.71 -13.41 11.23
N SER A 403 -19.55 -12.21 11.80
CA SER A 403 -20.61 -11.37 12.35
C SER A 403 -20.14 -9.92 12.45
N GLU A 404 -21.00 -9.01 12.92
CA GLU A 404 -20.65 -7.60 13.16
C GLU A 404 -19.46 -7.42 14.13
N ASP A 405 -19.30 -8.33 15.08
CA ASP A 405 -18.25 -8.25 16.11
C ASP A 405 -17.12 -9.28 15.92
N GLU A 406 -17.21 -10.13 14.90
CA GLU A 406 -16.21 -11.18 14.65
C GLU A 406 -15.78 -11.23 13.18
N CYS A 407 -14.50 -10.97 12.98
CA CYS A 407 -13.85 -10.99 11.68
C CYS A 407 -12.61 -11.89 11.71
N GLU A 408 -12.24 -12.43 10.56
CA GLU A 408 -11.00 -13.17 10.36
C GLU A 408 -10.24 -12.58 9.18
N VAL A 409 -8.93 -12.38 9.35
CA VAL A 409 -8.05 -11.77 8.35
C VAL A 409 -6.95 -12.76 8.01
N GLU A 410 -6.78 -13.04 6.72
CA GLU A 410 -5.72 -13.89 6.17
C GLU A 410 -4.88 -13.06 5.18
N THR A 411 -3.57 -13.16 5.28
CA THR A 411 -2.63 -12.60 4.31
C THR A 411 -2.17 -13.67 3.35
N VAL A 412 -2.45 -13.47 2.07
CA VAL A 412 -2.03 -14.38 1.02
C VAL A 412 -0.78 -13.82 0.36
N SER A 413 0.38 -14.40 0.70
CA SER A 413 1.64 -14.06 0.03
C SER A 413 1.69 -14.63 -1.39
N VAL A 414 1.98 -13.78 -2.37
CA VAL A 414 2.11 -14.14 -3.79
C VAL A 414 3.56 -14.58 -4.07
N LYS A 415 3.79 -15.88 -4.14
CA LYS A 415 5.14 -16.41 -4.41
C LYS A 415 5.42 -16.65 -5.89
N ASN A 416 4.52 -17.39 -6.54
CA ASN A 416 4.70 -17.82 -7.92
C ASN A 416 3.78 -16.99 -8.82
N VAL A 417 4.37 -16.15 -9.67
CA VAL A 417 3.65 -15.35 -10.66
C VAL A 417 4.02 -15.88 -12.04
N PRO A 418 3.05 -16.40 -12.82
CA PRO A 418 3.32 -16.79 -14.20
C PRO A 418 3.88 -15.61 -14.99
N ARG A 419 4.92 -15.86 -15.79
CA ARG A 419 5.53 -14.87 -16.71
C ARG A 419 6.22 -13.68 -16.02
N PHE A 420 6.52 -13.76 -14.72
CA PHE A 420 7.24 -12.68 -14.02
C PHE A 420 8.63 -12.40 -14.62
N ASP A 421 9.23 -13.39 -15.27
CA ASP A 421 10.54 -13.34 -15.93
C ASP A 421 10.45 -12.98 -17.43
N GLU A 422 9.26 -12.69 -17.96
CA GLU A 422 9.04 -12.39 -19.39
C GLU A 422 9.88 -11.20 -19.87
N LEU A 423 10.18 -10.25 -18.98
CA LEU A 423 10.92 -9.02 -19.31
C LEU A 423 12.44 -9.16 -19.15
N PHE A 424 12.95 -10.28 -18.62
CA PHE A 424 14.39 -10.45 -18.37
C PHE A 424 15.25 -10.22 -19.61
N PRO A 425 14.90 -10.71 -20.82
CA PRO A 425 15.68 -10.43 -22.03
C PRO A 425 15.82 -8.93 -22.36
N LEU A 426 14.83 -8.11 -22.00
CA LEU A 426 14.89 -6.66 -22.19
C LEU A 426 15.85 -6.00 -21.16
N TYR A 427 15.81 -6.45 -19.91
CA TYR A 427 16.76 -5.99 -18.90
C TYR A 427 18.21 -6.44 -19.20
N GLU A 428 18.41 -7.59 -19.83
CA GLU A 428 19.73 -7.97 -20.31
C GLU A 428 20.29 -6.96 -21.32
N LYS A 429 19.44 -6.50 -22.24
CA LYS A 429 19.78 -5.48 -23.22
C LYS A 429 20.16 -4.15 -22.57
N GLU A 430 19.41 -3.73 -21.55
CA GLU A 430 19.76 -2.56 -20.76
C GLU A 430 21.12 -2.71 -20.07
N SER A 431 21.39 -3.86 -19.44
CA SER A 431 22.68 -4.15 -18.82
C SER A 431 23.83 -4.09 -19.83
N GLU A 432 23.64 -4.61 -21.04
CA GLU A 432 24.63 -4.55 -22.12
C GLU A 432 24.87 -3.12 -22.61
N ASN A 433 23.81 -2.33 -22.78
CA ASN A 433 23.89 -0.92 -23.16
C ASN A 433 24.64 -0.08 -22.11
N LEU A 434 24.34 -0.26 -20.83
CA LEU A 434 25.04 0.41 -19.72
C LEU A 434 26.53 0.05 -19.69
N LYS A 435 26.88 -1.22 -19.94
CA LYS A 435 28.29 -1.64 -20.06
C LYS A 435 28.99 -0.99 -21.25
N ALA A 436 28.34 -0.97 -22.42
CA ALA A 436 28.89 -0.36 -23.63
C ALA A 436 29.17 1.15 -23.44
N LYS A 437 28.36 1.82 -22.61
CA LYS A 437 28.53 3.25 -22.26
C LYS A 437 29.53 3.50 -21.12
N ASN A 438 30.14 2.47 -20.54
CA ASN A 438 30.99 2.56 -19.35
C ASN A 438 30.29 3.28 -18.18
N SER A 439 28.99 3.02 -17.98
CA SER A 439 28.24 3.58 -16.85
C SER A 439 28.88 3.15 -15.52
N LYS A 440 29.05 4.10 -14.60
CA LYS A 440 29.73 3.87 -13.31
C LYS A 440 28.91 2.98 -12.37
N GLU A 441 27.59 3.07 -12.47
CA GLU A 441 26.65 2.33 -11.64
C GLU A 441 25.81 1.47 -12.57
N ILE A 442 26.06 0.15 -12.50
CA ILE A 442 25.28 -0.87 -13.20
C ILE A 442 24.67 -1.73 -12.11
N TRP A 443 23.36 -1.92 -12.19
CA TRP A 443 22.65 -2.77 -11.25
C TRP A 443 23.10 -4.23 -11.31
N ASN A 444 22.86 -4.96 -10.22
CA ASN A 444 23.34 -6.33 -10.06
C ASN A 444 22.56 -7.33 -10.94
N LYS A 445 23.20 -7.86 -12.00
CA LYS A 445 22.59 -8.79 -12.96
C LYS A 445 22.08 -10.11 -12.33
N GLU A 446 22.51 -10.45 -11.12
CA GLU A 446 22.02 -11.65 -10.42
C GLU A 446 20.51 -11.63 -10.12
N ILE A 447 19.85 -10.45 -10.14
CA ILE A 447 18.39 -10.36 -10.02
C ILE A 447 17.66 -11.17 -11.11
N LEU A 448 18.24 -11.26 -12.31
CA LEU A 448 17.68 -12.00 -13.44
C LEU A 448 17.81 -13.53 -13.29
N LYS A 449 18.42 -14.02 -12.19
CA LYS A 449 18.51 -15.45 -11.87
C LYS A 449 17.53 -15.88 -10.77
N THR A 450 16.67 -14.96 -10.34
CA THR A 450 15.62 -15.25 -9.34
C THR A 450 14.64 -16.28 -9.89
N LYS A 451 14.14 -17.17 -9.03
CA LYS A 451 13.39 -18.37 -9.47
C LYS A 451 11.89 -18.20 -9.44
N ASN A 452 11.43 -17.20 -8.70
CA ASN A 452 10.02 -16.88 -8.51
C ASN A 452 9.90 -15.41 -8.10
N TYR A 453 8.67 -14.91 -8.07
CA TYR A 453 8.40 -13.51 -7.83
C TYR A 453 8.80 -13.04 -6.42
N ARG A 454 8.62 -13.87 -5.39
CA ARG A 454 9.07 -13.54 -4.03
C ARG A 454 10.59 -13.35 -3.95
N ASP A 455 11.36 -14.19 -4.64
CA ASP A 455 12.82 -14.04 -4.71
C ASP A 455 13.20 -12.76 -5.47
N PHE A 456 12.46 -12.40 -6.53
CA PHE A 456 12.63 -11.16 -7.29
C PHE A 456 12.37 -9.91 -6.43
N THR A 457 11.23 -9.87 -5.71
CA THR A 457 10.91 -8.74 -4.82
C THR A 457 11.86 -8.63 -3.64
N LEU A 458 12.34 -9.77 -3.08
CA LEU A 458 13.35 -9.74 -2.02
C LEU A 458 14.70 -9.20 -2.53
N PHE A 459 15.07 -9.56 -3.76
CA PHE A 459 16.27 -9.01 -4.39
C PHE A 459 16.11 -7.51 -4.64
N HIS A 460 14.94 -7.07 -5.13
CA HIS A 460 14.60 -5.66 -5.28
C HIS A 460 14.73 -4.91 -3.96
N LEU A 461 14.15 -5.39 -2.86
CA LEU A 461 14.31 -4.78 -1.53
C LEU A 461 15.78 -4.66 -1.13
N LYS A 462 16.59 -5.71 -1.35
CA LYS A 462 18.02 -5.68 -1.04
C LYS A 462 18.76 -4.58 -1.81
N GLU A 463 18.47 -4.43 -3.09
CA GLU A 463 19.09 -3.37 -3.91
C GLU A 463 18.55 -1.99 -3.53
N LEU A 464 17.27 -1.87 -3.19
CA LEU A 464 16.66 -0.64 -2.71
C LEU A 464 17.31 -0.14 -1.41
N VAL A 465 17.58 -1.05 -0.47
CA VAL A 465 18.34 -0.75 0.75
C VAL A 465 19.72 -0.21 0.40
N ARG A 466 20.43 -0.87 -0.53
CA ARG A 466 21.80 -0.51 -0.92
C ARG A 466 21.88 0.81 -1.69
N LEU A 467 20.97 1.01 -2.65
CA LEU A 467 21.02 2.09 -3.64
C LEU A 467 20.31 3.36 -3.15
N ARG A 468 19.25 3.22 -2.36
CA ARG A 468 18.41 4.35 -1.95
C ARG A 468 18.43 4.58 -0.46
N PHE A 469 17.98 3.60 0.33
CA PHE A 469 17.71 3.86 1.74
C PHE A 469 18.97 4.12 2.56
N VAL A 470 20.04 3.34 2.37
CA VAL A 470 21.31 3.59 3.06
C VAL A 470 21.88 4.97 2.71
N PRO A 471 21.98 5.36 1.42
CA PRO A 471 22.42 6.71 1.06
C PRO A 471 21.51 7.85 1.54
N SER A 472 20.19 7.65 1.61
CA SER A 472 19.24 8.72 1.91
C SER A 472 18.91 8.87 3.39
N ASP A 473 18.80 7.76 4.12
CA ASP A 473 18.15 7.74 5.44
C ASP A 473 19.13 7.54 6.58
N TRP A 474 20.26 6.86 6.35
CA TRP A 474 21.16 6.45 7.43
C TRP A 474 22.31 7.43 7.66
N PRO A 475 22.73 7.68 8.91
CA PRO A 475 23.95 8.42 9.20
C PRO A 475 25.17 7.71 8.59
N LYS A 476 25.92 8.42 7.75
CA LYS A 476 27.06 7.88 7.01
C LYS A 476 28.11 7.25 7.94
N ASP A 477 28.49 7.95 9.00
CA ASP A 477 29.48 7.48 9.97
C ASP A 477 29.04 6.21 10.71
N PHE A 478 27.74 6.08 11.00
CA PHE A 478 27.18 4.87 11.60
C PHE A 478 27.33 3.69 10.64
N ILE A 479 26.89 3.83 9.38
CA ILE A 479 26.97 2.77 8.37
C ILE A 479 28.42 2.37 8.07
N GLU A 480 29.35 3.32 7.95
CA GLU A 480 30.77 3.04 7.70
C GLU A 480 31.44 2.24 8.83
N LYS A 481 30.96 2.39 10.07
CA LYS A 481 31.43 1.61 11.22
C LYS A 481 30.71 0.26 11.31
N ALA A 482 29.37 0.28 11.24
CA ALA A 482 28.53 -0.89 11.45
C ALA A 482 28.70 -1.96 10.37
N SER A 483 28.84 -1.58 9.09
CA SER A 483 29.09 -2.51 7.96
C SER A 483 30.35 -3.37 8.12
N LYS A 484 31.30 -2.96 8.95
CA LYS A 484 32.53 -3.75 9.22
C LYS A 484 32.31 -4.86 10.24
N LEU A 485 31.16 -4.88 10.93
CA LEU A 485 30.91 -5.77 12.05
C LEU A 485 30.30 -7.10 11.60
N SER A 486 30.84 -8.20 12.13
CA SER A 486 30.17 -9.49 12.12
C SER A 486 29.16 -9.59 13.28
N GLY A 487 28.25 -10.57 13.23
CA GLY A 487 27.39 -10.90 14.37
C GLY A 487 28.18 -11.19 15.66
N LYS A 488 29.41 -11.72 15.54
CA LYS A 488 30.30 -11.95 16.68
C LYS A 488 30.80 -10.64 17.28
N ASP A 489 31.11 -9.66 16.44
CA ASP A 489 31.57 -8.35 16.92
C ASP A 489 30.42 -7.61 17.60
N LEU A 490 29.21 -7.69 17.03
CA LEU A 490 28.00 -7.16 17.65
C LEU A 490 27.74 -7.78 19.03
N LEU A 491 27.88 -9.10 19.18
CA LEU A 491 27.76 -9.78 20.47
C LEU A 491 28.82 -9.31 21.48
N LYS A 492 30.05 -9.08 21.04
CA LYS A 492 31.10 -8.55 21.93
C LYS A 492 30.80 -7.13 22.39
N LEU A 493 30.34 -6.28 21.48
CA LEU A 493 29.96 -4.90 21.78
C LEU A 493 28.77 -4.85 22.73
N SER A 494 27.76 -5.72 22.54
CA SER A 494 26.56 -5.76 23.39
C SER A 494 26.86 -6.16 24.84
N LEU A 495 27.94 -6.91 25.10
CA LEU A 495 28.32 -7.37 26.44
C LEU A 495 29.16 -6.34 27.23
N GLY A 496 29.55 -5.22 26.61
CA GLY A 496 30.33 -4.16 27.25
C GLY A 496 31.56 -4.68 28.01
N ASN A 497 31.63 -4.35 29.31
CA ASN A 497 32.74 -4.73 30.19
C ASN A 497 32.65 -6.16 30.74
N SER A 498 31.48 -6.81 30.70
CA SER A 498 31.29 -8.16 31.24
C SER A 498 32.07 -9.21 30.42
N LYS A 499 32.14 -9.03 29.09
CA LYS A 499 32.88 -9.84 28.08
C LYS A 499 32.81 -11.38 28.23
N ASP A 500 31.91 -11.91 29.05
CA ASP A 500 31.77 -13.36 29.26
C ASP A 500 31.06 -14.00 28.06
N LEU A 501 31.86 -14.34 27.05
CA LEU A 501 31.40 -15.00 25.84
C LEU A 501 31.18 -16.51 26.03
N SER A 502 31.55 -17.08 27.19
CA SER A 502 31.51 -18.54 27.42
C SER A 502 30.09 -19.12 27.36
N LYS A 503 29.09 -18.27 27.61
CA LYS A 503 27.66 -18.61 27.59
C LYS A 503 27.06 -18.69 26.19
N PHE A 504 27.78 -18.26 25.15
CA PHE A 504 27.24 -18.13 23.79
C PHE A 504 27.99 -19.01 22.79
N ASN A 505 27.25 -19.56 21.81
CA ASN A 505 27.86 -20.25 20.67
C ASN A 505 28.37 -19.24 19.63
N ILE A 506 29.58 -18.72 19.85
CA ILE A 506 30.22 -17.68 19.04
C ILE A 506 30.26 -18.04 17.55
N LYS A 507 30.52 -19.31 17.21
CA LYS A 507 30.60 -19.78 15.81
C LYS A 507 29.31 -19.57 15.03
N CYS A 508 28.16 -19.52 15.71
CA CYS A 508 26.90 -19.21 15.06
C CYS A 508 26.79 -17.72 14.70
N PHE A 509 27.39 -16.82 15.49
CA PHE A 509 27.35 -15.37 15.26
C PHE A 509 28.33 -14.93 14.16
N GLU A 510 29.37 -15.71 13.87
CA GLU A 510 30.32 -15.45 12.76
C GLU A 510 29.70 -15.64 11.36
N LYS A 511 28.49 -16.23 11.26
CA LYS A 511 27.86 -16.61 9.99
C LYS A 511 27.12 -15.48 9.28
N TRP A 512 27.05 -14.29 9.87
CA TRP A 512 26.32 -13.15 9.33
C TRP A 512 26.99 -11.84 9.71
N LYS A 513 26.70 -10.78 8.97
CA LYS A 513 27.28 -9.44 9.14
C LYS A 513 26.20 -8.39 9.41
N PHE A 514 26.58 -7.19 9.82
CA PHE A 514 25.62 -6.12 10.07
C PHE A 514 24.69 -5.87 8.87
N GLU A 515 25.16 -6.00 7.62
CA GLU A 515 24.32 -5.83 6.43
C GLU A 515 23.19 -6.86 6.35
N ASP A 516 23.39 -8.07 6.88
CA ASP A 516 22.32 -9.05 7.03
C ASP A 516 21.24 -8.55 8.01
N ALA A 517 21.65 -7.95 9.13
CA ALA A 517 20.73 -7.39 10.12
C ALA A 517 20.01 -6.15 9.59
N LEU A 518 20.71 -5.29 8.85
CA LEU A 518 20.11 -4.15 8.20
C LEU A 518 19.06 -4.58 7.17
N LEU A 519 19.35 -5.59 6.33
CA LEU A 519 18.34 -6.14 5.42
C LEU A 519 17.17 -6.76 6.20
N ASN A 520 17.44 -7.49 7.28
CA ASN A 520 16.38 -8.11 8.09
C ASN A 520 15.51 -7.05 8.79
N LEU A 521 16.05 -5.90 9.18
CA LEU A 521 15.28 -4.74 9.68
C LEU A 521 14.26 -4.27 8.64
N TYR A 522 14.70 -4.07 7.40
CA TYR A 522 13.79 -3.70 6.30
C TYR A 522 12.82 -4.81 5.93
N GLN A 523 13.20 -6.08 6.03
CA GLN A 523 12.25 -7.18 5.83
C GLN A 523 11.15 -7.17 6.90
N PHE A 524 11.48 -6.89 8.16
CA PHE A 524 10.47 -6.72 9.21
C PHE A 524 9.60 -5.48 8.97
N GLN A 525 10.20 -4.34 8.63
CA GLN A 525 9.45 -3.14 8.27
C GLN A 525 8.45 -3.41 7.14
N SER A 526 8.83 -4.16 6.10
CA SER A 526 7.95 -4.38 4.95
C SER A 526 6.93 -5.52 5.14
N ALA A 527 7.22 -6.51 5.99
CA ALA A 527 6.44 -7.75 6.01
C ALA A 527 6.13 -8.32 7.40
N ASP A 528 6.54 -7.64 8.48
CA ASP A 528 6.29 -8.02 9.88
C ASP A 528 6.57 -9.53 10.09
N GLU A 529 5.63 -10.30 10.65
CA GLU A 529 5.87 -11.68 11.02
C GLU A 529 6.05 -12.61 9.81
N LEU A 530 5.63 -12.18 8.62
CA LEU A 530 5.89 -12.92 7.38
C LEU A 530 7.39 -12.95 7.05
N ALA A 531 8.14 -11.91 7.42
CA ALA A 531 9.59 -11.84 7.23
C ALA A 531 10.33 -12.97 7.94
N LYS A 532 9.78 -13.47 9.06
CA LYS A 532 10.37 -14.57 9.85
C LYS A 532 10.54 -15.86 9.03
N LYS A 533 9.75 -16.03 7.96
CA LYS A 533 9.84 -17.19 7.04
C LYS A 533 11.12 -17.12 6.16
N ASP A 534 11.66 -15.92 5.93
CA ASP A 534 12.84 -15.69 5.09
C ASP A 534 14.12 -15.45 5.90
N ILE A 535 14.02 -15.34 7.23
CA ILE A 535 15.15 -15.13 8.14
C ILE A 535 15.51 -16.46 8.84
N PRO A 536 16.79 -16.89 8.86
CA PRO A 536 17.19 -18.12 9.53
C PRO A 536 16.79 -18.11 11.01
N LYS A 537 16.10 -19.16 11.49
CA LYS A 537 15.66 -19.29 12.90
C LYS A 537 16.78 -19.05 13.92
N LYS A 538 18.00 -19.52 13.61
CA LYS A 538 19.18 -19.29 14.46
C LYS A 538 19.52 -17.81 14.58
N ARG A 539 19.37 -17.04 13.51
CA ARG A 539 19.62 -15.59 13.49
C ARG A 539 18.57 -14.83 14.30
N LEU A 540 17.30 -15.22 14.20
CA LEU A 540 16.23 -14.67 15.05
C LEU A 540 16.52 -14.86 16.55
N SER A 541 16.97 -16.05 16.96
CA SER A 541 17.37 -16.29 18.36
C SER A 541 18.59 -15.46 18.77
N GLN A 542 19.47 -15.12 17.83
CA GLN A 542 20.64 -14.28 18.10
C GLN A 542 20.27 -12.80 18.23
N TYR A 543 19.28 -12.32 17.47
CA TYR A 543 18.76 -10.96 17.62
C TYR A 543 18.18 -10.75 19.02
N ARG A 544 17.37 -11.68 19.53
CA ARG A 544 16.88 -11.62 20.93
C ARG A 544 17.98 -11.44 21.97
N ILE A 545 19.09 -12.17 21.80
CA ILE A 545 20.26 -12.03 22.70
C ILE A 545 20.88 -10.63 22.58
N LEU A 546 21.01 -10.10 21.36
CA LEU A 546 21.57 -8.77 21.14
C LEU A 546 20.64 -7.67 21.67
N GLU A 547 19.34 -7.78 21.43
CA GLU A 547 18.28 -6.89 21.93
C GLU A 547 18.33 -6.83 23.46
N GLU A 548 18.29 -7.98 24.14
CA GLU A 548 18.39 -8.05 25.61
C GLU A 548 19.68 -7.44 26.15
N ASN A 549 20.83 -7.75 25.54
CA ASN A 549 22.12 -7.24 25.98
C ASN A 549 22.24 -5.72 25.77
N PHE A 550 21.86 -5.21 24.59
CA PHE A 550 21.94 -3.78 24.29
C PHE A 550 20.96 -2.96 25.14
N LYS A 551 19.78 -3.50 25.46
CA LYS A 551 18.79 -2.85 26.33
C LYS A 551 19.35 -2.51 27.71
N ILE A 552 20.16 -3.38 28.29
CA ILE A 552 20.76 -3.19 29.62
C ILE A 552 22.18 -2.59 29.57
N LEU A 553 22.73 -2.35 28.38
CA LEU A 553 24.08 -1.83 28.23
C LEU A 553 24.12 -0.35 28.63
N GLU A 554 24.85 -0.06 29.71
CA GLU A 554 25.17 1.31 30.13
C GLU A 554 26.44 1.79 29.42
N THR A 555 26.34 2.87 28.67
CA THR A 555 27.46 3.42 27.90
C THR A 555 27.22 4.88 27.48
N ASP A 556 28.30 5.66 27.49
CA ASP A 556 28.34 7.03 26.93
C ASP A 556 28.87 7.04 25.48
N ASP A 557 29.22 5.87 24.91
CA ASP A 557 29.70 5.77 23.54
C ASP A 557 28.54 5.97 22.55
N GLU A 558 28.66 6.98 21.69
CA GLU A 558 27.62 7.34 20.72
C GLU A 558 27.30 6.20 19.74
N PHE A 559 28.32 5.48 19.26
CA PHE A 559 28.12 4.38 18.31
C PHE A 559 27.42 3.19 18.97
N LEU A 560 27.75 2.88 20.22
CA LEU A 560 27.03 1.86 20.99
C LEU A 560 25.58 2.30 21.25
N ASN A 561 25.32 3.57 21.53
CA ASN A 561 23.95 4.09 21.66
C ASN A 561 23.16 4.01 20.35
N GLN A 562 23.79 4.26 19.20
CA GLN A 562 23.15 4.03 17.89
C GLN A 562 22.84 2.55 17.64
N LEU A 563 23.74 1.62 18.02
CA LEU A 563 23.46 0.18 17.95
C LEU A 563 22.32 -0.23 18.89
N LYS A 564 22.23 0.37 20.08
CA LYS A 564 21.09 0.15 21.00
C LYS A 564 19.77 0.54 20.34
N LEU A 565 19.71 1.72 19.71
CA LEU A 565 18.52 2.17 18.97
C LEU A 565 18.21 1.23 17.80
N PHE A 566 19.21 0.81 17.03
CA PHE A 566 19.03 -0.14 15.92
C PHE A 566 18.35 -1.43 16.39
N PHE A 567 18.85 -2.06 17.46
CA PHE A 567 18.27 -3.30 17.98
C PHE A 567 16.94 -3.09 18.68
N ALA A 568 16.68 -1.91 19.27
CA ALA A 568 15.36 -1.58 19.80
C ALA A 568 14.30 -1.46 18.70
N ILE A 569 14.64 -0.84 17.56
CA ILE A 569 13.74 -0.79 16.38
C ILE A 569 13.54 -2.19 15.83
N LEU A 570 14.60 -2.99 15.71
CA LEU A 570 14.52 -4.38 15.24
C LEU A 570 13.62 -5.24 16.14
N GLU A 571 13.76 -5.11 17.47
CA GLU A 571 12.91 -5.80 18.45
C GLU A 571 11.45 -5.48 18.18
N LYS A 572 11.09 -4.19 18.20
CA LYS A 572 9.72 -3.69 18.00
C LYS A 572 9.10 -4.22 16.71
N LEU A 573 9.75 -3.98 15.56
CA LEU A 573 9.27 -4.43 14.24
C LEU A 573 9.18 -5.96 14.11
N SER A 574 9.95 -6.73 14.89
CA SER A 574 9.92 -8.19 14.85
C SER A 574 8.87 -8.79 15.80
N THR A 575 8.29 -7.98 16.68
CA THR A 575 7.32 -8.38 17.71
C THR A 575 6.04 -7.56 17.66
N GLY A 576 5.74 -6.95 16.51
CA GLY A 576 4.49 -6.25 16.23
C GLY A 576 3.25 -7.11 16.44
N ASP A 577 2.10 -6.47 16.24
CA ASP A 577 0.80 -7.15 16.29
C ASP A 577 0.70 -8.24 15.21
N VAL A 578 -0.31 -9.11 15.32
CA VAL A 578 -0.44 -10.22 14.36
C VAL A 578 -0.85 -9.72 12.98
N ALA A 579 -0.17 -10.20 11.94
CA ALA A 579 -0.37 -9.71 10.58
C ALA A 579 -0.49 -10.82 9.51
N ASP A 580 -0.29 -12.10 9.83
CA ASP A 580 -0.43 -13.23 8.89
C ASP A 580 -1.89 -13.73 8.82
N HIS A 581 -2.34 -14.49 9.82
CA HIS A 581 -3.68 -15.07 9.90
C HIS A 581 -4.22 -14.96 11.33
N PHE A 582 -5.30 -14.22 11.51
CA PHE A 582 -5.82 -13.90 12.84
C PHE A 582 -7.33 -13.62 12.85
N LYS A 583 -7.91 -13.71 14.04
CA LYS A 583 -9.29 -13.34 14.36
C LYS A 583 -9.30 -12.01 15.11
N ILE A 584 -10.27 -11.16 14.80
CA ILE A 584 -10.62 -9.96 15.55
C ILE A 584 -11.96 -10.21 16.25
N ASP A 585 -11.99 -10.04 17.58
CA ASP A 585 -13.19 -10.09 18.41
C ASP A 585 -13.43 -8.70 19.01
N PHE A 586 -14.30 -7.92 18.38
CA PHE A 586 -14.63 -6.56 18.83
C PHE A 586 -15.41 -6.53 20.14
N LYS A 587 -16.11 -7.63 20.48
CA LYS A 587 -16.87 -7.74 21.72
C LYS A 587 -15.96 -7.91 22.93
N ARG A 588 -14.86 -8.66 22.77
CA ARG A 588 -13.82 -8.83 23.79
C ARG A 588 -12.72 -7.79 23.71
N GLY A 589 -12.61 -7.08 22.59
CA GLY A 589 -11.49 -6.19 22.32
C GLY A 589 -10.18 -6.96 22.19
N GLU A 590 -10.21 -8.12 21.54
CA GLU A 590 -9.10 -9.06 21.43
C GLU A 590 -8.78 -9.35 19.96
N ILE A 591 -7.48 -9.54 19.69
CA ILE A 591 -6.99 -10.07 18.43
C ILE A 591 -6.22 -11.35 18.75
N VAL A 592 -6.54 -12.43 18.03
CA VAL A 592 -6.03 -13.76 18.33
C VAL A 592 -5.45 -14.37 17.06
N LYS A 593 -4.17 -14.73 17.11
CA LYS A 593 -3.51 -15.47 16.03
C LYS A 593 -4.22 -16.81 15.77
N LEU A 594 -4.48 -17.09 14.50
CA LEU A 594 -4.97 -18.38 14.04
C LEU A 594 -3.81 -19.24 13.51
N LYS A 595 -4.01 -20.56 13.47
CA LYS A 595 -2.97 -21.53 13.11
C LYS A 595 -3.07 -21.98 11.66
#